data_AF-A0A841CB73-F1
#
_entry.id   AF-A0A841CB73-F1
#
_cell.length_a   1.000
_cell.length_b   1.000
_cell.length_c   1.000
_cell.angle_alpha   90.00
_cell.angle_beta   90.00
_cell.angle_gamma   90.00
#
_symmetry.space_group_name_H-M   'P 1'
#
loop_
_entity.id
_entity.type
_entity.pdbx_description
1 polymer ?
#
loop_
_entity_poly.entity_id
_entity_poly.type
_entity_poly.pdbx_seq_one_letter_code
_entity_poly.pdbx_strand_id
1 'polypeptide(L)'
;MPEKYLIQNKNDKLPSVGYFLPDLSKINFPPSTTEYFDNQDQLAMKIVGEKNFSLFSNQLIKQVSKNHFTLLPTENGKLFIKLPQSAKRKVLSVTVNGRQMLDKSEEVAEGLLNLGEVDKGIAVDIQFTSPISEKFDSSSTKILVTNNLERVIKIMDANKADLLYNVRQNTFEGSVNLTSTRKLFLSIPYDQNWQYKIDGNIVKAHQTLNKTFTEIDVMSGTHLIKISYQPKVLWYSIALSGLSMLILVVWELFNYVKKIFKV
;
A
#
# COMPACT_ATOMS: atom_id res chain seq x y z
N MET A 1 8.69 30.81 4.88
CA MET A 1 7.21 30.68 4.80
C MET A 1 6.70 30.25 6.17
N PRO A 2 5.57 30.74 6.69
CA PRO A 2 5.14 30.43 8.05
C PRO A 2 4.62 28.98 8.15
N GLU A 3 5.12 28.21 9.12
CA GLU A 3 4.84 26.79 9.40
C GLU A 3 3.35 26.43 9.55
N LYS A 4 2.47 27.43 9.72
CA LYS A 4 1.04 27.26 10.07
C LYS A 4 0.21 26.45 9.05
N TYR A 5 0.73 26.17 7.86
CA TYR A 5 -0.01 25.53 6.76
C TYR A 5 0.54 24.16 6.35
N LEU A 6 1.63 23.72 6.96
CA LEU A 6 2.17 22.39 6.77
C LEU A 6 1.56 21.49 7.84
N ILE A 7 0.82 20.46 7.42
CA ILE A 7 0.46 19.39 8.34
C ILE A 7 1.69 18.51 8.45
N GLN A 8 2.42 18.67 9.55
CA GLN A 8 3.36 17.64 9.98
C GLN A 8 2.57 16.41 10.39
N ASN A 9 3.01 15.26 9.88
CA ASN A 9 2.55 13.98 10.37
C ASN A 9 3.09 13.79 11.80
N LYS A 10 2.45 14.42 12.79
CA LYS A 10 2.83 14.38 14.21
C LYS A 10 2.56 13.03 14.88
N ASN A 11 2.05 12.07 14.12
CA ASN A 11 1.78 10.73 14.60
C ASN A 11 2.85 9.81 14.00
N ASP A 12 3.89 9.50 14.78
CA ASP A 12 5.02 8.65 14.37
C ASP A 12 4.60 7.26 13.84
N LYS A 13 3.33 6.91 14.04
CA LYS A 13 2.69 5.66 13.61
C LYS A 13 2.09 5.69 12.20
N LEU A 14 1.90 6.87 11.59
CA LEU A 14 1.35 6.95 10.24
C LEU A 14 2.47 6.78 9.20
N PRO A 15 2.30 5.90 8.19
CA PRO A 15 3.27 5.73 7.11
C PRO A 15 3.56 7.07 6.41
N SER A 16 4.83 7.31 6.07
CA SER A 16 5.18 8.41 5.16
C SER A 16 4.56 8.16 3.79
N VAL A 17 4.28 9.24 3.05
CA VAL A 17 3.84 9.16 1.65
C VAL A 17 4.98 8.74 0.71
N GLY A 18 6.23 8.83 1.17
CA GLY A 18 7.42 8.55 0.36
C GLY A 18 8.54 7.85 1.11
N TYR A 19 9.25 6.96 0.42
CA TYR A 19 10.39 6.19 0.94
C TYR A 19 11.47 6.07 -0.12
N PHE A 20 12.73 6.24 0.27
CA PHE A 20 13.85 5.94 -0.60
C PHE A 20 14.17 4.45 -0.58
N LEU A 21 13.67 3.71 -1.55
CA LEU A 21 13.80 2.25 -1.60
C LEU A 21 14.76 1.79 -2.71
N PRO A 22 15.25 0.55 -2.64
CA PRO A 22 15.88 -0.10 -3.79
C PRO A 22 14.93 -0.15 -4.98
N ASP A 23 15.47 -0.37 -6.18
CA ASP A 23 14.65 -0.46 -7.39
C ASP A 23 13.62 -1.60 -7.31
N LEU A 24 12.34 -1.22 -7.23
CA LEU A 24 11.20 -2.14 -7.11
C LEU A 24 10.56 -2.45 -8.46
N SER A 25 11.03 -1.85 -9.56
CA SER A 25 10.42 -1.98 -10.90
C SER A 25 10.33 -3.42 -11.42
N LYS A 26 11.24 -4.30 -10.97
CA LYS A 26 11.29 -5.72 -11.35
C LYS A 26 10.33 -6.59 -10.54
N ILE A 27 9.72 -6.07 -9.48
CA ILE A 27 8.73 -6.80 -8.70
C ILE A 27 7.40 -6.75 -9.46
N ASN A 28 6.93 -7.92 -9.87
CA ASN A 28 5.63 -8.10 -10.48
C ASN A 28 4.84 -9.12 -9.67
N PHE A 29 3.79 -8.67 -9.01
CA PHE A 29 2.90 -9.58 -8.29
C PHE A 29 1.96 -10.23 -9.30
N PRO A 30 2.03 -11.56 -9.50
CA PRO A 30 1.09 -12.23 -10.39
C PRO A 30 -0.33 -12.02 -9.86
N PRO A 31 -1.34 -11.91 -10.74
CA PRO A 31 -2.74 -11.73 -10.34
C PRO A 31 -3.35 -12.97 -9.64
N SER A 32 -2.56 -14.01 -9.33
CA SER A 32 -3.04 -15.23 -8.69
C SER A 32 -3.26 -15.02 -7.19
N THR A 33 -4.42 -15.46 -6.69
CA THR A 33 -4.87 -15.33 -5.29
C THR A 33 -4.14 -16.26 -4.31
N THR A 34 -2.99 -16.81 -4.70
CA THR A 34 -2.32 -17.88 -3.98
C THR A 34 -1.02 -17.47 -3.29
N GLU A 35 -0.44 -16.32 -3.63
CA GLU A 35 0.95 -15.96 -3.30
C GLU A 35 1.08 -14.75 -2.35
N TYR A 36 0.06 -14.42 -1.54
CA TYR A 36 0.09 -13.23 -0.67
C TYR A 36 1.34 -13.13 0.22
N PHE A 37 1.72 -14.26 0.84
CA PHE A 37 2.91 -14.34 1.68
C PHE A 37 4.18 -14.17 0.87
N ASP A 38 4.25 -14.80 -0.31
CA ASP A 38 5.44 -14.79 -1.15
C ASP A 38 5.65 -13.41 -1.78
N ASN A 39 4.56 -12.70 -2.13
CA ASN A 39 4.59 -11.32 -2.59
C ASN A 39 5.16 -10.37 -1.51
N GLN A 40 4.70 -10.52 -0.27
CA GLN A 40 5.21 -9.73 0.86
C GLN A 40 6.66 -10.09 1.21
N ASP A 41 7.03 -11.37 1.16
CA ASP A 41 8.41 -11.84 1.32
C ASP A 41 9.32 -11.24 0.24
N GLN A 42 8.90 -11.25 -1.03
CA GLN A 42 9.66 -10.66 -2.14
C GLN A 42 9.91 -9.16 -1.93
N LEU A 43 8.89 -8.42 -1.50
CA LEU A 43 9.04 -7.02 -1.19
C LEU A 43 9.99 -6.79 0.00
N ALA A 44 9.81 -7.55 1.08
CA ALA A 44 10.63 -7.44 2.27
C ALA A 44 12.10 -7.82 2.01
N MET A 45 12.36 -8.88 1.25
CA MET A 45 13.71 -9.25 0.78
C MET A 45 14.39 -8.11 0.04
N LYS A 46 13.65 -7.41 -0.82
CA LYS A 46 14.17 -6.28 -1.60
C LYS A 46 14.46 -5.07 -0.73
N ILE A 47 13.57 -4.74 0.21
CA ILE A 47 13.75 -3.63 1.16
C ILE A 47 14.95 -3.89 2.07
N VAL A 48 15.06 -5.11 2.61
CA VAL A 48 16.16 -5.50 3.52
C VAL A 48 17.48 -5.67 2.77
N GLY A 49 17.44 -6.08 1.49
CA GLY A 49 18.64 -6.31 0.67
C GLY A 49 19.31 -7.68 0.92
N GLU A 50 18.62 -8.60 1.59
CA GLU A 50 19.14 -9.93 1.95
C GLU A 50 18.42 -11.02 1.14
N LYS A 51 19.17 -11.81 0.36
CA LYS A 51 18.61 -12.85 -0.51
C LYS A 51 17.87 -13.98 0.22
N ASN A 52 18.26 -14.25 1.48
CA ASN A 52 17.71 -15.31 2.30
C ASN A 52 16.75 -14.79 3.38
N PHE A 53 16.37 -13.51 3.30
CA PHE A 53 15.41 -12.95 4.23
C PHE A 53 14.01 -13.50 3.93
N SER A 54 13.23 -13.79 4.96
CA SER A 54 11.82 -14.13 4.82
C SER A 54 11.05 -13.48 5.95
N LEU A 55 9.97 -12.79 5.61
CA LEU A 55 9.06 -12.16 6.56
C LEU A 55 8.15 -13.21 7.21
N PHE A 56 7.85 -14.30 6.50
CA PHE A 56 6.96 -15.37 6.93
C PHE A 56 7.66 -16.73 7.10
N SER A 57 7.58 -17.30 8.30
CA SER A 57 8.07 -18.66 8.57
C SER A 57 6.97 -19.70 8.38
N ASN A 58 7.20 -20.69 7.51
CA ASN A 58 6.29 -21.82 7.33
C ASN A 58 6.22 -22.68 8.60
N GLN A 59 5.03 -23.13 8.97
CA GLN A 59 4.83 -23.89 10.19
C GLN A 59 4.26 -25.28 9.93
N LEU A 60 4.77 -26.28 10.64
CA LEU A 60 4.19 -27.62 10.63
C LEU A 60 2.94 -27.65 11.49
N ILE A 61 1.80 -27.93 10.87
CA ILE A 61 0.52 -28.14 11.54
C ILE A 61 0.19 -29.64 11.54
N LYS A 62 -0.21 -30.17 12.69
CA LYS A 62 -0.58 -31.59 12.88
C LYS A 62 -2.05 -31.69 13.16
N GLN A 63 -2.74 -32.55 12.42
CA GLN A 63 -4.15 -32.86 12.70
C GLN A 63 -4.24 -33.86 13.86
N VAL A 64 -4.98 -33.49 14.91
CA VAL A 64 -5.18 -34.33 16.10
C VAL A 64 -6.52 -35.07 16.01
N SER A 65 -7.56 -34.41 15.49
CA SER A 65 -8.85 -35.02 15.18
C SER A 65 -9.55 -34.27 14.03
N LYS A 66 -10.81 -34.58 13.73
CA LYS A 66 -11.54 -33.88 12.67
C LYS A 66 -11.64 -32.38 13.01
N ASN A 67 -11.10 -31.53 12.14
CA ASN A 67 -11.09 -30.07 12.30
C ASN A 67 -10.35 -29.54 13.55
N HIS A 68 -9.52 -30.38 14.16
CA HIS A 68 -8.74 -30.05 15.35
C HIS A 68 -7.27 -30.27 15.06
N PHE A 69 -6.48 -29.22 15.23
CA PHE A 69 -5.09 -29.18 14.86
C PHE A 69 -4.25 -28.66 16.03
N THR A 70 -3.00 -29.10 16.06
CA THR A 70 -1.98 -28.55 16.95
C THR A 70 -0.76 -28.13 16.14
N LEU A 71 -0.11 -27.08 16.62
CA LEU A 71 1.04 -26.44 16.04
C LEU A 71 2.06 -26.20 17.15
N LEU A 72 3.34 -26.41 16.86
CA LEU A 72 4.43 -25.94 17.71
C LEU A 72 5.19 -24.83 16.96
N PRO A 73 4.98 -23.54 17.29
CA PRO A 73 5.61 -22.41 16.61
C PRO A 73 7.13 -22.51 16.63
N THR A 74 7.75 -22.32 15.47
CA THR A 74 9.22 -22.24 15.34
C THR A 74 9.76 -20.84 15.55
N GLU A 75 8.90 -19.82 15.52
CA GLU A 75 9.22 -18.41 15.67
C GLU A 75 8.17 -17.67 16.50
N ASN A 76 8.54 -16.52 17.06
CA ASN A 76 7.60 -15.61 17.71
C ASN A 76 6.91 -14.74 16.65
N GLY A 77 5.60 -14.52 16.82
CA GLY A 77 4.86 -13.51 16.06
C GLY A 77 3.45 -13.93 15.74
N LYS A 78 2.92 -13.43 14.62
CA LYS A 78 1.49 -13.55 14.32
C LYS A 78 1.20 -14.75 13.44
N LEU A 79 0.36 -15.65 13.92
CA LEU A 79 -0.02 -16.87 13.21
C LEU A 79 -1.12 -16.58 12.19
N PHE A 80 -0.90 -17.05 10.96
CA PHE A 80 -1.88 -17.01 9.90
C PHE A 80 -2.14 -18.40 9.32
N ILE A 81 -3.41 -18.69 9.01
CA ILE A 81 -3.82 -19.88 8.25
C ILE A 81 -4.60 -19.47 7.02
N LYS A 82 -4.17 -19.98 5.87
CA LYS A 82 -4.86 -19.86 4.60
C LYS A 82 -5.85 -21.02 4.46
N LEU A 83 -7.13 -20.67 4.39
CA LEU A 83 -8.23 -21.56 4.08
C LEU A 83 -8.21 -22.00 2.61
N PRO A 84 -8.41 -23.31 2.33
CA PRO A 84 -8.64 -23.77 0.97
C PRO A 84 -9.94 -23.17 0.41
N GLN A 85 -10.06 -23.06 -0.91
CA GLN A 85 -11.23 -22.47 -1.57
C GLN A 85 -12.56 -23.13 -1.14
N SER A 86 -12.54 -24.45 -0.91
CA SER A 86 -13.69 -25.22 -0.41
C SER A 86 -14.19 -24.78 0.98
N ALA A 87 -13.34 -24.14 1.77
CA ALA A 87 -13.56 -23.82 3.18
C ALA A 87 -13.92 -22.35 3.44
N LYS A 88 -13.56 -21.43 2.53
CA LYS A 88 -13.71 -19.97 2.72
C LYS A 88 -15.11 -19.51 3.14
N ARG A 89 -16.15 -20.27 2.80
CA ARG A 89 -17.56 -19.96 3.13
C ARG A 89 -18.24 -21.01 4.00
N LYS A 90 -17.48 -21.97 4.54
CA LYS A 90 -18.00 -23.10 5.33
C LYS A 90 -17.46 -23.12 6.76
N VAL A 91 -16.33 -22.48 7.03
CA VAL A 91 -15.84 -22.27 8.39
C VAL A 91 -16.81 -21.34 9.12
N LEU A 92 -17.36 -21.83 10.23
CA LEU A 92 -18.35 -21.13 11.05
C LEU A 92 -17.70 -20.40 12.22
N SER A 93 -16.65 -20.98 12.81
CA SER A 93 -15.86 -20.36 13.87
C SER A 93 -14.48 -21.02 13.97
N VAL A 94 -13.53 -20.28 14.55
CA VAL A 94 -12.20 -20.81 14.91
C VAL A 94 -11.90 -20.43 16.35
N THR A 95 -11.44 -21.40 17.13
CA THR A 95 -10.91 -21.16 18.47
C THR A 95 -9.42 -21.49 18.50
N VAL A 96 -8.67 -20.68 19.23
CA VAL A 96 -7.23 -20.81 19.44
C VAL A 96 -6.98 -20.83 20.94
N ASN A 97 -6.42 -21.92 21.46
CA ASN A 97 -6.23 -22.14 22.91
C ASN A 97 -7.53 -21.89 23.71
N GLY A 98 -8.68 -22.32 23.18
CA GLY A 98 -10.01 -22.13 23.78
C GLY A 98 -10.60 -20.72 23.65
N ARG A 99 -9.89 -19.75 23.07
CA ARG A 99 -10.40 -18.39 22.81
C ARG A 99 -10.98 -18.32 21.40
N GLN A 100 -12.18 -17.79 21.25
CA GLN A 100 -12.80 -17.58 19.94
C GLN A 100 -12.11 -16.44 19.20
N MET A 101 -11.62 -16.71 17.99
CA MET A 101 -10.90 -15.74 17.16
C MET A 101 -11.77 -15.16 16.03
N LEU A 102 -12.78 -15.92 15.58
CA LEU A 102 -13.68 -15.56 14.48
C LEU A 102 -15.12 -15.95 14.82
N ASP A 103 -16.07 -15.12 14.43
CA ASP A 103 -17.51 -15.38 14.49
C ASP A 103 -18.13 -15.33 13.07
N LYS A 104 -19.26 -16.01 12.87
CA LYS A 104 -19.95 -16.26 11.59
C LYS A 104 -20.19 -15.02 10.72
N SER A 105 -20.11 -13.81 11.28
CA SER A 105 -20.37 -12.55 10.59
C SER A 105 -19.17 -11.97 9.84
N GLU A 106 -17.96 -12.43 10.08
CA GLU A 106 -16.78 -11.94 9.38
C GLU A 106 -16.58 -12.74 8.08
N GLU A 107 -17.03 -12.15 6.97
CA GLU A 107 -16.70 -12.65 5.64
C GLU A 107 -15.16 -12.65 5.52
N VAL A 108 -14.55 -13.84 5.55
CA VAL A 108 -13.11 -14.01 5.38
C VAL A 108 -12.78 -13.73 3.92
N ALA A 109 -12.64 -12.44 3.59
CA ALA A 109 -12.71 -11.90 2.24
C ALA A 109 -11.77 -12.59 1.23
N GLU A 110 -10.70 -13.26 1.69
CA GLU A 110 -9.74 -13.94 0.82
C GLU A 110 -9.31 -15.32 1.31
N GLY A 111 -9.94 -15.84 2.36
CA GLY A 111 -9.56 -17.10 3.01
C GLY A 111 -8.27 -17.04 3.83
N LEU A 112 -7.77 -15.87 4.21
CA LEU A 112 -6.62 -15.75 5.11
C LEU A 112 -7.11 -15.42 6.53
N LEU A 113 -6.80 -16.29 7.50
CA LEU A 113 -7.18 -16.12 8.89
C LEU A 113 -5.99 -15.64 9.71
N ASN A 114 -6.20 -14.57 10.47
CA ASN A 114 -5.30 -14.17 11.54
C ASN A 114 -5.71 -14.88 12.83
N LEU A 115 -4.83 -15.72 13.37
CA LEU A 115 -5.08 -16.54 14.56
C LEU A 115 -4.42 -15.96 15.83
N GLY A 116 -3.86 -14.75 15.75
CA GLY A 116 -3.29 -14.03 16.88
C GLY A 116 -1.79 -14.23 17.05
N GLU A 117 -1.25 -13.68 18.14
CA GLU A 117 0.17 -13.78 18.49
C GLU A 117 0.47 -15.15 19.11
N VAL A 118 1.65 -15.69 18.79
CA VAL A 118 2.16 -16.96 19.29
C VAL A 118 3.62 -16.84 19.69
N ASP A 119 4.01 -17.60 20.71
CA ASP A 119 5.37 -17.69 21.20
C ASP A 119 6.04 -18.99 20.75
N LYS A 120 7.30 -18.89 20.36
CA LYS A 120 8.16 -20.00 19.95
C LYS A 120 8.19 -21.08 21.02
N GLY A 121 7.94 -22.31 20.62
CA GLY A 121 7.98 -23.47 21.51
C GLY A 121 6.77 -23.65 22.43
N ILE A 122 5.78 -22.74 22.38
CA ILE A 122 4.51 -22.92 23.11
C ILE A 122 3.48 -23.51 22.16
N ALA A 123 3.00 -24.72 22.46
CA ALA A 123 2.03 -25.40 21.61
C ALA A 123 0.72 -24.59 21.50
N VAL A 124 0.18 -24.55 20.30
CA VAL A 124 -1.07 -23.86 19.96
C VAL A 124 -2.11 -24.90 19.56
N ASP A 125 -3.28 -24.84 20.20
CA ASP A 125 -4.45 -25.65 19.92
C ASP A 125 -5.40 -24.87 19.01
N ILE A 126 -5.79 -25.44 17.87
CA ILE A 126 -6.63 -24.76 16.88
C ILE A 126 -7.81 -25.67 16.54
N GLN A 127 -9.03 -25.18 16.77
CA GLN A 127 -10.26 -25.93 16.46
C GLN A 127 -11.15 -25.13 15.51
N PHE A 128 -11.53 -25.77 14.40
CA PHE A 128 -12.43 -25.21 13.40
C PHE A 128 -13.82 -25.82 13.53
N THR A 129 -14.85 -24.98 13.59
CA THR A 129 -16.23 -25.43 13.42
C THR A 129 -16.60 -25.32 11.94
N SER A 130 -16.64 -26.45 11.23
CA SER A 130 -16.93 -26.51 9.79
C SER A 130 -17.68 -27.80 9.44
N PRO A 131 -18.65 -27.79 8.49
CA PRO A 131 -19.33 -29.00 8.04
C PRO A 131 -18.43 -29.91 7.20
N ILE A 132 -17.33 -29.38 6.66
CA ILE A 132 -16.33 -30.17 5.92
C ILE A 132 -15.13 -30.51 6.82
N SER A 133 -14.42 -31.59 6.47
CA SER A 133 -13.13 -31.89 7.10
C SER A 133 -12.06 -31.05 6.42
N GLU A 134 -11.49 -30.10 7.16
CA GLU A 134 -10.40 -29.28 6.67
C GLU A 134 -9.11 -30.08 6.61
N LYS A 135 -8.25 -29.76 5.63
CA LYS A 135 -6.89 -30.27 5.52
C LYS A 135 -5.96 -29.08 5.35
N PHE A 136 -5.04 -28.94 6.29
CA PHE A 136 -4.01 -27.91 6.25
C PHE A 136 -2.66 -28.59 6.12
N ASP A 137 -1.79 -28.01 5.30
CA ASP A 137 -0.38 -28.38 5.23
C ASP A 137 0.49 -27.19 5.67
N SER A 138 1.80 -27.41 5.70
CA SER A 138 2.76 -26.39 6.10
C SER A 138 2.86 -25.18 5.16
N SER A 139 2.34 -25.28 3.93
CA SER A 139 2.28 -24.15 3.00
C SER A 139 1.11 -23.22 3.31
N SER A 140 0.07 -23.74 3.97
CA SER A 140 -1.11 -22.99 4.38
C SER A 140 -0.97 -22.27 5.72
N THR A 141 0.01 -22.64 6.55
CA THR A 141 0.19 -22.08 7.90
C THR A 141 1.52 -21.35 7.99
N LYS A 142 1.48 -20.04 8.25
CA LYS A 142 2.68 -19.21 8.36
C LYS A 142 2.65 -18.31 9.59
N ILE A 143 3.83 -18.02 10.14
CA ILE A 143 4.01 -17.00 11.17
C ILE A 143 4.67 -15.77 10.53
N LEU A 144 4.05 -14.61 10.69
CA LEU A 144 4.71 -13.32 10.47
C LEU A 144 5.71 -13.11 11.61
N VAL A 145 7.00 -13.26 11.31
CA VAL A 145 8.05 -13.29 12.33
C VAL A 145 8.30 -11.88 12.88
N THR A 146 8.08 -11.67 14.17
CA THR A 146 8.14 -10.35 14.81
C THR A 146 9.47 -9.64 14.56
N ASN A 147 10.59 -10.33 14.81
CA ASN A 147 11.92 -9.75 14.63
C ASN A 147 12.19 -9.36 13.17
N ASN A 148 11.69 -10.13 12.20
CA ASN A 148 11.88 -9.83 10.79
C ASN A 148 11.01 -8.65 10.36
N LEU A 149 9.77 -8.58 10.85
CA LEU A 149 8.89 -7.42 10.64
C LEU A 149 9.50 -6.14 11.21
N GLU A 150 10.02 -6.18 12.44
CA GLU A 150 10.69 -5.05 13.08
C GLU A 150 11.91 -4.57 12.28
N ARG A 151 12.70 -5.49 11.70
CA ARG A 151 13.81 -5.13 10.81
C ARG A 151 13.32 -4.40 9.57
N VAL A 152 12.25 -4.87 8.93
CA VAL A 152 11.65 -4.20 7.75
C VAL A 152 11.17 -2.81 8.13
N ILE A 153 10.40 -2.68 9.23
CA ILE A 153 9.89 -1.38 9.71
C ILE A 153 11.05 -0.42 9.99
N LYS A 154 12.10 -0.87 10.69
CA LYS A 154 13.28 -0.05 10.98
C LYS A 154 13.97 0.46 9.72
N ILE A 155 14.11 -0.38 8.69
CA ILE A 155 14.70 0.03 7.41
C ILE A 155 13.78 1.00 6.68
N MET A 156 12.47 0.74 6.65
CA MET A 156 11.49 1.66 6.06
C MET A 156 11.54 3.03 6.74
N ASP A 157 11.54 3.06 8.08
CA ASP A 157 11.61 4.28 8.87
C ASP A 157 12.89 5.08 8.61
N ALA A 158 14.04 4.42 8.57
CA ALA A 158 15.32 5.06 8.26
C ALA A 158 15.40 5.62 6.83
N ASN A 159 14.50 5.19 5.94
CA ASN A 159 14.46 5.60 4.54
C ASN A 159 13.22 6.43 4.21
N LYS A 160 12.45 6.90 5.19
CA LYS A 160 11.33 7.82 4.98
C LYS A 160 11.82 9.10 4.29
N ALA A 161 11.10 9.52 3.26
CA ALA A 161 11.21 10.88 2.77
C ALA A 161 10.33 11.78 3.64
N ASP A 162 10.88 12.88 4.13
CA ASP A 162 10.16 13.87 4.93
C ASP A 162 9.38 14.82 4.00
N LEU A 163 8.28 14.30 3.45
CA LEU A 163 7.38 15.05 2.59
C LEU A 163 6.15 15.46 3.39
N LEU A 164 6.00 16.75 3.63
CA LEU A 164 4.90 17.34 4.37
C LEU A 164 3.77 17.74 3.45
N TYR A 165 2.53 17.53 3.89
CA TYR A 165 1.37 17.98 3.14
C TYR A 165 1.09 19.46 3.41
N ASN A 166 1.15 20.26 2.35
CA ASN A 166 0.76 21.65 2.32
C ASN A 166 -0.71 21.77 1.90
N VAL A 167 -1.58 22.00 2.88
CA VAL A 167 -3.04 22.04 2.69
C VAL A 167 -3.46 23.16 1.75
N ARG A 168 -2.81 24.34 1.84
CA ARG A 168 -3.18 25.51 1.03
C ARG A 168 -2.93 25.29 -0.46
N GLN A 169 -1.85 24.59 -0.77
CA GLN A 169 -1.45 24.37 -2.16
C GLN A 169 -1.88 23.00 -2.68
N ASN A 170 -2.43 22.14 -1.80
CA ASN A 170 -2.73 20.74 -2.11
C ASN A 170 -1.50 20.01 -2.68
N THR A 171 -0.35 20.18 -2.01
CA THR A 171 0.94 19.63 -2.45
C THR A 171 1.64 18.87 -1.33
N PHE A 172 2.45 17.87 -1.68
CA PHE A 172 3.46 17.33 -0.78
C PHE A 172 4.79 18.00 -1.08
N GLU A 173 5.46 18.50 -0.06
CA GLU A 173 6.72 19.25 -0.19
C GLU A 173 7.72 18.80 0.88
N GLY A 174 8.98 18.66 0.51
CA GLY A 174 10.03 18.29 1.45
C GLY A 174 11.42 18.48 0.87
N SER A 175 12.39 18.75 1.74
CA SER A 175 13.79 18.81 1.37
C SER A 175 14.46 17.49 1.70
N VAL A 176 15.29 17.01 0.77
CA VAL A 176 16.04 15.76 0.93
C VAL A 176 17.50 16.04 0.67
N ASN A 177 18.38 15.36 1.40
CA ASN A 177 19.82 15.41 1.18
C ASN A 177 20.34 13.98 1.00
N LEU A 178 20.82 13.67 -0.20
CA LEU A 178 21.20 12.33 -0.61
C LEU A 178 22.69 12.25 -0.95
N THR A 179 23.38 11.24 -0.43
CA THR A 179 24.80 10.97 -0.75
C THR A 179 25.01 10.25 -2.08
N SER A 180 23.96 9.65 -2.63
CA SER A 180 23.98 8.95 -3.92
C SER A 180 22.62 9.09 -4.61
N THR A 181 22.57 8.83 -5.91
CA THR A 181 21.29 8.73 -6.63
C THR A 181 20.45 7.60 -6.05
N ARG A 182 19.17 7.87 -5.75
CA ARG A 182 18.24 6.93 -5.15
C ARG A 182 16.87 7.05 -5.79
N LYS A 183 16.07 6.00 -5.65
CA LYS A 183 14.68 5.97 -6.08
C LYS A 183 13.76 6.34 -4.94
N LEU A 184 12.91 7.34 -5.14
CA LEU A 184 11.84 7.69 -4.23
C LEU A 184 10.58 6.94 -4.66
N PHE A 185 10.22 5.93 -3.89
CA PHE A 185 8.93 5.27 -3.94
C PHE A 185 7.88 6.16 -3.26
N LEU A 186 6.69 6.24 -3.85
CA LEU A 186 5.56 6.95 -3.27
C LEU A 186 4.39 5.98 -3.06
N SER A 187 3.78 6.02 -1.87
CA SER A 187 2.61 5.21 -1.53
C SER A 187 1.30 5.74 -2.13
N ILE A 188 1.39 6.68 -3.09
CA ILE A 188 0.27 7.13 -3.91
C ILE A 188 0.24 6.31 -5.21
N PRO A 189 -0.94 5.85 -5.64
CA PRO A 189 -1.07 5.18 -6.92
C PRO A 189 -0.60 6.09 -8.07
N TYR A 190 -0.02 5.47 -9.09
CA TYR A 190 0.40 6.20 -10.29
C TYR A 190 -0.81 6.77 -11.04
N ASP A 191 -0.77 8.06 -11.32
CA ASP A 191 -1.76 8.76 -12.15
C ASP A 191 -1.06 9.81 -13.01
N GLN A 192 -1.50 9.99 -14.24
CA GLN A 192 -0.95 10.97 -15.18
C GLN A 192 -1.24 12.44 -14.80
N ASN A 193 -2.17 12.64 -13.86
CA ASN A 193 -2.53 13.94 -13.31
C ASN A 193 -1.60 14.35 -12.16
N TRP A 194 -0.74 13.47 -11.65
CA TRP A 194 0.31 13.88 -10.72
C TRP A 194 1.46 14.56 -11.46
N GLN A 195 1.94 15.68 -10.89
CA GLN A 195 3.12 16.39 -11.32
C GLN A 195 4.18 16.33 -10.21
N TYR A 196 5.40 15.94 -10.61
CA TYR A 196 6.56 15.80 -9.74
C TYR A 196 7.61 16.83 -10.12
N LYS A 197 8.13 17.57 -9.15
CA LYS A 197 9.18 18.56 -9.36
C LYS A 197 10.34 18.35 -8.40
N ILE A 198 11.55 18.48 -8.93
CA ILE A 198 12.81 18.53 -8.17
C ILE A 198 13.45 19.87 -8.50
N ASP A 199 13.68 20.70 -7.48
CA ASP A 199 14.23 22.06 -7.60
C ASP A 199 13.45 22.94 -8.60
N GLY A 200 12.13 22.75 -8.64
CA GLY A 200 11.22 23.47 -9.55
C GLY A 200 11.10 22.87 -10.95
N ASN A 201 11.99 21.97 -11.36
CA ASN A 201 11.97 21.33 -12.67
C ASN A 201 11.07 20.09 -12.67
N ILE A 202 10.22 19.93 -13.71
CA ILE A 202 9.36 18.75 -13.85
C ILE A 202 10.21 17.53 -14.14
N VAL A 203 10.01 16.46 -13.37
CA VAL A 203 10.69 15.18 -13.56
C VAL A 203 9.72 14.10 -14.01
N LYS A 204 10.26 13.09 -14.70
CA LYS A 204 9.49 11.92 -15.09
C LYS A 204 9.31 11.00 -13.89
N ALA A 205 8.10 10.46 -13.78
CA ALA A 205 7.78 9.42 -12.83
C ALA A 205 7.56 8.09 -13.54
N HIS A 206 7.88 7.02 -12.84
CA HIS A 206 7.81 5.66 -13.33
C HIS A 206 6.79 4.87 -12.53
N GLN A 207 6.17 3.91 -13.22
CA GLN A 207 5.28 2.92 -12.63
C GLN A 207 6.11 1.82 -11.96
N THR A 208 5.77 1.48 -10.71
CA THR A 208 6.43 0.41 -9.95
C THR A 208 5.40 -0.47 -9.23
N LEU A 209 5.84 -1.63 -8.71
CA LEU A 209 4.99 -2.64 -8.06
C LEU A 209 3.73 -2.97 -8.87
N ASN A 210 3.90 -3.73 -9.96
CA ASN A 210 2.82 -4.08 -10.90
C ASN A 210 2.04 -2.86 -11.42
N LYS A 211 2.78 -1.81 -11.83
CA LYS A 211 2.24 -0.55 -12.37
C LYS A 211 1.25 0.19 -11.47
N THR A 212 1.23 -0.12 -10.19
CA THR A 212 0.25 0.42 -9.25
C THR A 212 0.74 1.71 -8.63
N PHE A 213 2.00 1.76 -8.22
CA PHE A 213 2.58 2.88 -7.46
C PHE A 213 3.55 3.71 -8.29
N THR A 214 3.95 4.84 -7.72
CA THR A 214 4.88 5.77 -8.35
C THR A 214 6.29 5.67 -7.80
N GLU A 215 7.26 5.79 -8.69
CA GLU A 215 8.68 5.91 -8.38
C GLU A 215 9.27 7.11 -9.13
N ILE A 216 10.14 7.90 -8.49
CA ILE A 216 10.91 8.96 -9.14
C ILE A 216 12.40 8.80 -8.85
N ASP A 217 13.26 9.08 -9.83
CA ASP A 217 14.71 9.10 -9.61
C ASP A 217 15.12 10.45 -9.02
N VAL A 218 15.86 10.42 -7.91
CA VAL A 218 16.41 11.60 -7.24
C VAL A 218 17.93 11.47 -7.20
N MET A 219 18.62 12.43 -7.81
CA MET A 219 20.08 12.45 -7.86
C MET A 219 20.68 12.73 -6.48
N SER A 220 21.98 12.46 -6.33
CA SER A 220 22.73 12.88 -5.15
C SER A 220 22.76 14.40 -5.02
N GLY A 221 22.62 14.91 -3.80
CA GLY A 221 22.62 16.33 -3.50
C GLY A 221 21.48 16.73 -2.57
N THR A 222 21.40 18.03 -2.30
CA THR A 222 20.27 18.63 -1.59
C THR A 222 19.25 19.09 -2.60
N HIS A 223 18.02 18.61 -2.46
CA HIS A 223 16.94 18.86 -3.40
C HIS A 223 15.66 19.27 -2.66
N LEU A 224 14.85 20.11 -3.29
CA LEU A 224 13.48 20.39 -2.89
C LEU A 224 12.53 19.59 -3.78
N ILE A 225 11.79 18.66 -3.17
CA ILE A 225 10.80 17.84 -3.85
C ILE A 225 9.41 18.46 -3.65
N LYS A 226 8.66 18.59 -4.73
CA LYS A 226 7.27 19.04 -4.73
C LYS A 226 6.40 18.14 -5.59
N ILE A 227 5.31 17.66 -5.02
CA ILE A 227 4.35 16.75 -5.66
C ILE A 227 2.98 17.41 -5.60
N SER A 228 2.29 17.50 -6.73
CA SER A 228 0.98 18.14 -6.82
C SER A 228 0.04 17.40 -7.76
N TYR A 229 -1.23 17.30 -7.40
CA TYR A 229 -2.25 16.73 -8.27
C TYR A 229 -2.90 17.81 -9.14
N GLN A 230 -2.88 17.62 -10.46
CA GLN A 230 -3.45 18.50 -11.47
C GLN A 230 -4.39 17.71 -12.39
N PRO A 231 -5.69 17.65 -12.09
CA PRO A 231 -6.65 16.93 -12.92
C PRO A 231 -6.75 17.58 -14.31
N LYS A 232 -6.37 16.85 -15.36
CA LYS A 232 -6.47 17.33 -16.75
C LYS A 232 -7.89 17.74 -17.15
N VAL A 233 -8.90 17.08 -16.57
CA VAL A 233 -10.32 17.37 -16.80
C VAL A 233 -10.67 18.82 -16.45
N LEU A 234 -10.04 19.40 -15.41
CA LEU A 234 -10.27 20.79 -15.04
C LEU A 234 -9.94 21.74 -16.20
N TRP A 235 -8.83 21.50 -16.91
CA TRP A 235 -8.43 22.31 -18.04
C TRP A 235 -9.39 22.17 -19.23
N TYR A 236 -9.87 20.95 -19.50
CA TYR A 236 -10.89 20.73 -20.53
C TYR A 236 -12.21 21.44 -20.20
N SER A 237 -12.63 21.40 -18.93
CA SER A 237 -13.84 22.10 -18.48
C SER A 237 -13.70 23.62 -18.58
N ILE A 238 -12.56 24.19 -18.16
CA ILE A 238 -12.30 25.63 -18.30
C ILE A 238 -12.32 26.05 -19.77
N ALA A 239 -11.67 25.28 -20.65
CA ALA A 239 -11.67 25.57 -22.08
C ALA A 239 -13.08 25.51 -22.68
N LEU A 240 -13.88 24.50 -22.31
CA LEU A 240 -15.25 24.35 -22.77
C LEU A 240 -16.15 25.49 -22.29
N SER A 241 -16.09 25.84 -21.00
CA SER A 241 -16.85 26.97 -20.45
C SER A 241 -16.43 28.30 -21.08
N GLY A 242 -15.13 28.51 -21.31
CA GLY A 242 -14.62 29.67 -22.02
C GLY A 242 -15.16 29.77 -23.44
N LEU A 243 -15.21 28.65 -24.16
CA LEU A 243 -15.78 28.59 -25.51
C LEU A 243 -17.28 28.90 -25.52
N SER A 244 -18.05 28.33 -24.57
CA SER A 244 -19.48 28.64 -24.42
C SER A 244 -19.72 30.11 -24.11
N MET A 245 -18.92 30.71 -23.23
CA MET A 245 -19.02 32.13 -22.88
C MET A 245 -18.69 33.03 -24.08
N LEU A 246 -17.68 32.67 -24.87
CA LEU A 246 -17.30 33.40 -26.09
C LEU A 246 -18.44 33.39 -27.12
N ILE A 247 -19.08 32.23 -27.32
CA ILE A 247 -20.24 32.10 -28.22
C ILE A 247 -21.40 33.01 -27.75
N LEU A 248 -21.69 33.04 -26.44
CA LEU A 248 -22.74 33.92 -25.89
C LEU A 248 -22.42 35.40 -26.08
N VAL A 249 -21.18 35.82 -25.84
CA VAL A 249 -20.75 37.21 -26.04
C VAL A 249 -20.87 37.61 -27.51
N VAL A 250 -20.43 36.76 -28.44
CA VAL A 250 -20.56 37.01 -29.88
C VAL A 250 -22.02 37.11 -30.31
N TRP A 251 -22.88 36.23 -29.79
CA TRP A 251 -24.31 36.26 -30.09
C TRP A 251 -25.00 37.53 -29.58
N GLU A 252 -24.70 37.97 -28.36
CA GLU A 252 -25.23 39.23 -27.81
C GLU A 252 -24.71 40.45 -28.56
N LEU A 253 -23.42 40.50 -28.91
CA LEU A 253 -22.86 41.57 -29.73
C LEU A 253 -23.54 41.64 -31.10
N PHE A 254 -23.79 40.49 -31.74
CA PHE A 254 -24.53 40.44 -32.99
C PHE A 254 -25.96 40.99 -32.85
N ASN A 255 -26.69 40.57 -31.81
CA ASN A 255 -28.03 41.06 -31.53
C ASN A 255 -28.05 42.57 -31.22
N TYR A 256 -27.06 43.06 -30.47
CA TYR A 256 -26.92 44.47 -30.13
C TYR A 256 -26.63 45.33 -31.36
N VAL A 257 -25.70 44.92 -32.22
CA VAL A 257 -25.42 45.59 -33.51
C VAL A 257 -26.68 45.60 -34.38
N LYS A 258 -27.38 44.47 -34.50
CA LYS A 258 -28.63 44.40 -35.26
C LYS A 258 -29.69 45.39 -34.74
N LYS A 259 -29.79 45.54 -33.42
CA LYS A 259 -30.73 46.48 -32.77
C LYS A 259 -30.38 47.96 -33.00
N ILE A 260 -29.08 48.31 -33.02
CA ILE A 260 -28.61 49.68 -33.30
C ILE A 260 -28.83 50.06 -34.76
N PHE A 261 -28.50 49.16 -35.68
CA PHE A 261 -28.54 49.47 -37.11
C PHE A 261 -29.92 49.32 -37.76
N LYS A 262 -30.97 48.99 -36.98
CA LYS A 262 -32.38 48.89 -37.42
C LYS A 262 -32.51 48.41 -38.88
N VAL A 263 -32.22 47.11 -39.08
CA VAL A 263 -32.89 46.30 -40.12
C VAL A 263 -33.86 45.38 -39.42
#